data_AF-A0A844TQ71-F1
#
_entry.id   AF-A0A844TQ71-F1
#
_cell.length_a   1.000
_cell.length_b   1.000
_cell.length_c   1.000
_cell.angle_alpha   90.00
_cell.angle_beta   90.00
_cell.angle_gamma   90.00
#
_symmetry.space_group_name_H-M   'P 1'
#
loop_
_entity.id
_entity.type
_entity.pdbx_description
1 polymer ?
#
loop_
_entity_poly.entity_id
_entity_poly.type
_entity_poly.pdbx_seq_one_letter_code
_entity_poly.pdbx_strand_id
1 'polypeptide(L)'
;MNILGFGGKNDGRCHPTSGNGKIKKIPNMGRFAFTFRKLKERISHMATFTHMKAGTVKAEIRQQRKGQKPLRITRTFDTMKEAKEWAATTEDQLKLVKLNGRMLPTNITLGEALKLWWTAMEEYANDDDSSRSIDARAVLKRRLKKDKTLKTFWLGHRLADMLLRDVTQLTLEQFIDEQREQDYAEQTIRTKLYHLHGLLRHARAASLPDAPTGWGWAIDNPVKAACQARELQQSEDRDRRLEPGEENALLDVFTQMHDGQLAAQDTGSKKHIEINIPGKSPLFVPPHSSLLYIKAAFLAAVESAMRREKMFEMQWSWILWRPDHKADIIIPSQLRGPKNKRVPSRLAASPGLRRIFLELNGTDEHGRPIARIGEAQDEKVFGPLLADRAGRLLQTACAALGISNLHWHDLRHEACSRLADLGWSVFQIQRVSGHKSILSLKRYTHIATDSIHDRFERDEATGAAPPPPVPESAPAAEARKQAAIAALEGLPEQPPATVAATPPTPRSPHLRLVA
;
A
#
# COMPACT_ATOMS: atom_id res chain seq x y z
N MET A 1 -53.88 -8.25 -37.62
CA MET A 1 -53.63 -6.99 -38.35
C MET A 1 -52.35 -7.16 -39.13
N ASN A 2 -52.42 -6.85 -40.41
CA ASN A 2 -51.56 -7.28 -41.51
C ASN A 2 -50.15 -6.63 -41.51
N ILE A 3 -49.08 -7.40 -41.80
CA ILE A 3 -48.24 -7.51 -43.06
C ILE A 3 -47.37 -6.22 -43.30
N LEU A 4 -46.07 -6.16 -43.66
CA LEU A 4 -45.12 -6.84 -44.58
C LEU A 4 -43.67 -6.47 -44.13
N GLY A 5 -42.56 -7.15 -44.45
CA GLY A 5 -42.29 -8.29 -45.33
C GLY A 5 -40.79 -8.40 -45.68
N PHE A 6 -40.40 -9.61 -46.07
CA PHE A 6 -39.30 -10.02 -46.98
C PHE A 6 -37.81 -9.90 -46.57
N GLY A 7 -37.15 -11.06 -46.43
CA GLY A 7 -36.60 -11.71 -47.63
C GLY A 7 -35.14 -12.22 -47.58
N GLY A 8 -34.99 -13.54 -47.44
CA GLY A 8 -33.96 -14.39 -48.10
C GLY A 8 -32.55 -14.42 -47.48
N LYS A 9 -31.76 -15.47 -47.60
CA LYS A 9 -31.90 -16.82 -48.16
C LYS A 9 -30.56 -17.53 -47.82
N ASN A 10 -30.64 -18.81 -47.44
CA ASN A 10 -29.74 -19.91 -47.81
C ASN A 10 -28.24 -19.82 -47.46
N ASP A 11 -27.51 -20.88 -47.13
CA ASP A 11 -27.78 -22.31 -46.93
C ASP A 11 -26.50 -22.92 -46.36
N GLY A 12 -26.59 -24.13 -45.79
CA GLY A 12 -25.48 -25.09 -45.91
C GLY A 12 -24.75 -25.52 -44.64
N ARG A 13 -25.48 -26.16 -43.71
CA ARG A 13 -25.29 -27.57 -43.28
C ARG A 13 -24.07 -28.31 -43.93
N CYS A 14 -23.31 -29.22 -43.30
CA CYS A 14 -23.58 -30.15 -42.20
C CYS A 14 -22.28 -30.94 -41.86
N HIS A 15 -22.22 -31.39 -40.60
CA HIS A 15 -21.65 -32.62 -40.03
C HIS A 15 -20.18 -33.10 -40.21
N PRO A 16 -19.60 -33.68 -39.13
CA PRO A 16 -18.30 -34.35 -39.13
C PRO A 16 -18.43 -35.88 -39.15
N THR A 17 -17.53 -36.60 -39.84
CA THR A 17 -17.24 -38.02 -39.56
C THR A 17 -15.90 -38.50 -40.13
N SER A 18 -15.15 -39.22 -39.27
CA SER A 18 -14.35 -40.44 -39.53
C SER A 18 -13.14 -40.43 -40.50
N GLY A 19 -12.03 -41.05 -40.09
CA GLY A 19 -11.08 -41.63 -41.04
C GLY A 19 -9.66 -41.93 -40.55
N ASN A 20 -9.44 -43.18 -40.13
CA ASN A 20 -8.19 -43.89 -39.86
C ASN A 20 -6.95 -43.58 -40.75
N GLY A 21 -5.78 -43.52 -40.09
CA GLY A 21 -4.65 -44.42 -40.35
C GLY A 21 -3.68 -44.14 -41.51
N LYS A 22 -2.40 -43.91 -41.18
CA LYS A 22 -1.22 -44.72 -41.60
C LYS A 22 0.08 -43.93 -41.43
N ILE A 23 0.92 -44.41 -40.51
CA ILE A 23 2.35 -44.10 -40.40
C ILE A 23 3.07 -44.83 -41.55
N LYS A 24 3.75 -44.10 -42.43
CA LYS A 24 4.77 -44.68 -43.33
C LYS A 24 5.92 -43.70 -43.61
N LYS A 25 7.13 -44.24 -43.36
CA LYS A 25 8.42 -44.03 -44.04
C LYS A 25 9.24 -42.78 -43.71
N ILE A 26 10.18 -43.02 -42.81
CA ILE A 26 11.54 -42.46 -42.80
C ILE A 26 12.28 -42.95 -44.06
N PRO A 27 13.08 -42.10 -44.72
CA PRO A 27 14.32 -42.50 -45.37
C PRO A 27 15.54 -41.98 -44.60
N ASN A 28 16.54 -42.84 -44.54
CA ASN A 28 17.75 -42.77 -43.73
C ASN A 28 18.95 -42.31 -44.59
N MET A 29 19.98 -41.83 -43.90
CA MET A 29 21.39 -41.63 -44.28
C MET A 29 21.74 -40.42 -45.19
N GLY A 30 22.76 -39.62 -44.87
CA GLY A 30 23.74 -39.76 -43.79
C GLY A 30 24.77 -38.62 -43.76
N ARG A 31 25.59 -38.70 -42.70
CA ARG A 31 26.92 -38.13 -42.46
C ARG A 31 27.16 -36.70 -42.93
N PHE A 32 27.43 -35.78 -42.00
CA PHE A 32 28.67 -34.98 -42.04
C PHE A 32 28.98 -34.44 -40.64
N ALA A 33 30.24 -34.63 -40.23
CA ALA A 33 30.81 -34.17 -38.98
C ALA A 33 30.63 -32.66 -38.81
N PHE A 34 30.13 -32.22 -37.66
CA PHE A 34 30.16 -30.81 -37.29
C PHE A 34 31.07 -30.60 -36.08
N THR A 35 32.29 -30.24 -36.42
CA THR A 35 33.29 -29.58 -35.61
C THR A 35 32.72 -28.42 -34.80
N PHE A 36 33.09 -28.34 -33.53
CA PHE A 36 32.99 -27.15 -32.69
C PHE A 36 33.52 -25.92 -33.42
N ARG A 37 32.64 -25.00 -33.84
CA ARG A 37 33.04 -23.65 -34.27
C ARG A 37 32.24 -22.63 -33.49
N LYS A 38 32.92 -22.00 -32.53
CA LYS A 38 32.56 -20.73 -31.89
C LYS A 38 31.98 -19.76 -32.93
N LEU A 39 30.66 -19.56 -32.92
CA LEU A 39 30.05 -18.41 -33.59
C LEU A 39 30.02 -17.26 -32.57
N LYS A 40 31.11 -16.48 -32.57
CA LYS A 40 31.19 -15.17 -31.96
C LYS A 40 30.28 -14.26 -32.80
N GLU A 41 28.99 -14.19 -32.49
CA GLU A 41 28.05 -13.30 -33.17
C GLU A 41 28.42 -11.83 -32.88
N ARG A 42 29.24 -11.27 -33.76
CA ARG A 42 29.57 -9.85 -33.80
C ARG A 42 28.35 -9.08 -34.32
N ILE A 43 27.54 -8.54 -33.42
CA ILE A 43 26.64 -7.43 -33.77
C ILE A 43 27.52 -6.19 -33.89
N SER A 44 27.88 -5.80 -35.12
CA SER A 44 28.65 -4.58 -35.38
C SER A 44 27.77 -3.35 -35.15
N HIS A 45 27.83 -2.78 -33.94
CA HIS A 45 27.42 -1.40 -33.71
C HIS A 45 28.63 -0.55 -34.07
N MET A 46 28.54 0.22 -35.15
CA MET A 46 29.57 1.18 -35.50
C MET A 46 28.86 2.46 -35.92
N ALA A 47 28.96 3.50 -35.07
CA ALA A 47 28.71 4.86 -35.50
C ALA A 47 29.70 5.22 -36.61
N THR A 48 29.18 5.55 -37.79
CA THR A 48 29.96 6.06 -38.92
C THR A 48 29.95 7.58 -38.88
N PHE A 49 31.13 8.20 -38.92
CA PHE A 49 31.27 9.64 -38.97
C PHE A 49 31.68 10.07 -40.39
N THR A 50 31.06 11.11 -40.92
CA THR A 50 31.35 11.64 -42.25
C THR A 50 31.56 13.15 -42.15
N HIS A 51 32.73 13.63 -42.58
CA HIS A 51 33.02 15.07 -42.65
C HIS A 51 32.30 15.68 -43.87
N MET A 52 31.53 16.75 -43.65
CA MET A 52 30.83 17.47 -44.71
C MET A 52 31.56 18.75 -45.09
N LYS A 53 31.26 19.29 -46.29
CA LYS A 53 31.77 20.60 -46.71
C LYS A 53 31.15 21.67 -45.79
N ALA A 54 31.98 22.58 -45.29
CA ALA A 54 31.72 23.57 -44.22
C ALA A 54 32.10 23.16 -42.77
N GLY A 55 32.89 22.10 -42.56
CA GLY A 55 33.46 21.77 -41.24
C GLY A 55 32.53 20.99 -40.30
N THR A 56 31.26 20.84 -40.67
CA THR A 56 30.25 20.05 -39.96
C THR A 56 30.50 18.54 -40.10
N VAL A 57 30.29 17.78 -39.02
CA VAL A 57 30.39 16.31 -38.96
C VAL A 57 29.00 15.69 -38.94
N LYS A 58 28.74 14.75 -39.84
CA LYS A 58 27.55 13.90 -39.80
C LYS A 58 27.86 12.59 -39.09
N ALA A 59 27.11 12.27 -38.04
CA ALA A 59 27.15 10.97 -37.38
C ALA A 59 25.95 10.12 -37.84
N GLU A 60 26.23 8.86 -38.17
CA GLU A 60 25.24 7.90 -38.65
C GLU A 60 25.37 6.58 -37.89
N ILE A 61 24.30 6.15 -37.22
CA ILE A 61 24.24 4.84 -36.55
C ILE A 61 23.31 3.93 -37.35
N ARG A 62 23.83 2.75 -37.72
CA ARG A 62 23.09 1.70 -38.43
C ARG A 62 22.92 0.48 -37.53
N GLN A 63 21.68 0.04 -37.31
CA GLN A 63 21.39 -1.23 -36.65
C GLN A 63 20.64 -2.15 -37.62
N GLN A 64 21.25 -3.29 -37.95
CA GLN A 64 20.56 -4.39 -38.63
C GLN A 64 20.03 -5.38 -37.59
N ARG A 65 18.71 -5.59 -37.56
CA ARG A 65 18.07 -6.67 -36.80
C ARG A 65 17.58 -7.73 -37.78
N LYS A 66 17.87 -9.01 -37.51
CA LYS A 66 17.39 -10.13 -38.33
C LYS A 66 15.85 -10.11 -38.34
N GLY A 67 15.23 -9.87 -39.50
CA GLY A 67 13.78 -9.85 -39.67
C GLY A 67 13.06 -8.49 -39.49
N GLN A 68 13.78 -7.37 -39.25
CA GLN A 68 13.18 -6.02 -39.20
C GLN A 68 13.91 -5.03 -40.12
N LYS A 69 13.23 -3.97 -40.56
CA LYS A 69 13.84 -2.89 -41.36
C LYS A 69 15.01 -2.26 -40.60
N PRO A 70 16.17 -2.01 -41.24
CA PRO A 70 17.34 -1.46 -40.57
C PRO A 70 17.04 -0.06 -40.00
N LEU A 71 17.36 0.14 -38.73
CA LEU A 71 17.22 1.45 -38.07
C LEU A 71 18.43 2.30 -38.45
N ARG A 72 18.17 3.45 -39.08
CA ARG A 72 19.18 4.45 -39.48
C ARG A 72 18.87 5.77 -38.78
N ILE A 73 19.73 6.16 -37.85
CA ILE A 73 19.64 7.45 -37.17
C ILE A 73 20.81 8.31 -37.64
N THR A 74 20.51 9.49 -38.19
CA THR A 74 21.53 10.44 -38.67
C THR A 74 21.34 11.79 -38.02
N ARG A 75 22.44 12.40 -37.58
CA ARG A 75 22.46 13.77 -37.07
C ARG A 75 23.76 14.47 -37.47
N THR A 76 23.69 15.79 -37.61
CA THR A 76 24.80 16.66 -38.03
C THR A 76 25.21 17.55 -36.85
N PHE A 77 26.51 17.74 -36.66
CA PHE A 77 27.12 18.45 -35.55
C PHE A 77 28.22 19.37 -36.06
N ASP A 78 28.42 20.50 -35.40
CA ASP A 78 29.48 21.44 -35.79
C ASP A 78 30.86 20.93 -35.37
N THR A 79 30.93 20.06 -34.36
CA THR A 79 32.20 19.47 -33.90
C THR A 79 32.21 17.93 -33.88
N MET A 80 33.40 17.35 -34.10
CA MET A 80 33.63 15.89 -34.01
C MET A 80 33.43 15.35 -32.58
N LYS A 81 33.64 16.19 -31.56
CA LYS A 81 33.48 15.81 -30.15
C LYS A 81 32.01 15.58 -29.81
N GLU A 82 31.14 16.53 -30.15
CA GLU A 82 29.69 16.42 -29.96
C GLU A 82 29.11 15.24 -30.76
N ALA A 83 29.60 15.02 -31.98
CA ALA A 83 29.20 13.88 -32.79
C ALA A 83 29.51 12.54 -32.10
N LYS A 84 30.68 12.40 -31.48
CA LYS A 84 31.09 11.19 -30.74
C LYS A 84 30.28 11.00 -29.45
N GLU A 85 30.06 12.06 -28.68
CA GLU A 85 29.28 12.00 -27.43
C GLU A 85 27.81 11.66 -27.71
N TRP A 86 27.22 12.25 -28.75
CA TRP A 86 25.89 11.89 -29.24
C TRP A 86 25.83 10.44 -29.71
N ALA A 87 26.86 9.97 -30.42
CA ALA A 87 26.90 8.59 -30.89
C ALA A 87 26.96 7.60 -29.73
N ALA A 88 27.81 7.85 -28.72
CA ALA A 88 27.93 7.00 -27.54
C ALA A 88 26.62 6.95 -26.74
N THR A 89 26.01 8.11 -26.46
CA THR A 89 24.70 8.17 -25.77
C THR A 89 23.59 7.50 -26.57
N THR A 90 23.57 7.66 -27.90
CA THR A 90 22.60 6.99 -28.77
C THR A 90 22.83 5.47 -28.83
N GLU A 91 24.07 5.01 -28.84
CA GLU A 91 24.39 3.58 -28.76
C GLU A 91 23.99 2.96 -27.40
N ASP A 92 24.19 3.67 -26.29
CA ASP A 92 23.73 3.22 -24.98
C ASP A 92 22.21 3.21 -24.87
N GLN A 93 21.54 4.21 -25.45
CA GLN A 93 20.08 4.19 -25.62
C GLN A 93 19.65 3.00 -26.49
N LEU A 94 20.35 2.68 -27.58
CA LEU A 94 20.05 1.53 -28.43
C LEU A 94 20.29 0.18 -27.74
N LYS A 95 21.22 0.10 -26.78
CA LYS A 95 21.38 -1.05 -25.89
C LYS A 95 20.16 -1.20 -24.98
N LEU A 96 19.63 -0.11 -24.43
CA LEU A 96 18.43 -0.09 -23.58
C LEU A 96 17.13 -0.34 -24.37
N VAL A 97 17.05 0.10 -25.63
CA VAL A 97 15.92 -0.11 -26.57
C VAL A 97 15.68 -1.59 -26.89
N LYS A 98 16.64 -2.48 -26.59
CA LYS A 98 16.44 -3.94 -26.69
C LYS A 98 15.31 -4.46 -25.80
N LEU A 99 14.90 -3.73 -24.75
CA LEU A 99 13.87 -4.19 -23.80
C LEU A 99 12.42 -3.83 -24.20
N ASN A 100 12.12 -2.63 -24.73
CA ASN A 100 10.73 -2.14 -24.82
C ASN A 100 10.31 -1.54 -26.19
N GLY A 101 11.21 -1.40 -27.16
CA GLY A 101 10.85 -1.04 -28.54
C GLY A 101 10.57 0.44 -28.86
N ARG A 102 10.53 1.36 -27.87
CA ARG A 102 10.43 2.82 -28.10
C ARG A 102 11.59 3.57 -27.43
N MET A 103 12.13 4.57 -28.14
CA MET A 103 13.21 5.42 -27.62
C MET A 103 12.64 6.48 -26.66
N LEU A 104 13.40 6.80 -25.62
CA LEU A 104 13.15 7.97 -24.78
C LEU A 104 13.37 9.25 -25.63
N PRO A 105 12.44 10.22 -25.62
CA PRO A 105 12.66 11.50 -26.28
C PRO A 105 13.92 12.19 -25.73
N THR A 106 14.78 12.71 -26.61
CA THR A 106 16.10 13.23 -26.20
C THR A 106 16.04 14.50 -25.36
N ASN A 107 14.97 15.29 -25.50
CA ASN A 107 14.88 16.64 -24.94
C ASN A 107 13.76 16.78 -23.90
N ILE A 108 13.16 15.68 -23.44
CA ILE A 108 12.09 15.77 -22.45
C ILE A 108 12.69 16.01 -21.07
N THR A 109 12.22 17.06 -20.39
CA THR A 109 12.59 17.32 -19.00
C THR A 109 11.78 16.47 -18.02
N LEU A 110 12.26 16.31 -16.79
CA LEU A 110 11.50 15.64 -15.74
C LEU A 110 10.16 16.36 -15.48
N GLY A 111 10.16 17.69 -15.49
CA GLY A 111 8.97 18.51 -15.29
C GLY A 111 7.94 18.33 -16.40
N GLU A 112 8.36 18.29 -17.66
CA GLU A 112 7.49 17.97 -18.80
C GLU A 112 6.91 16.56 -18.69
N ALA A 113 7.76 15.57 -18.38
CA ALA A 113 7.31 14.20 -18.18
C ALA A 113 6.29 14.09 -17.03
N LEU A 114 6.52 14.78 -15.91
CA LEU A 114 5.57 14.83 -14.80
C LEU A 114 4.23 15.44 -15.21
N LYS A 115 4.24 16.52 -16.00
CA LYS A 115 3.00 17.14 -16.53
C LYS A 115 2.25 16.16 -17.43
N LEU A 116 2.92 15.58 -18.42
CA LEU A 116 2.31 14.62 -19.34
C LEU A 116 1.71 13.40 -18.60
N TRP A 117 2.47 12.85 -17.66
CA TRP A 117 2.02 11.72 -16.85
C TRP A 117 0.79 12.07 -16.04
N TRP A 118 0.79 13.24 -15.41
CA TRP A 118 -0.34 13.69 -14.60
C TRP A 118 -1.60 13.91 -15.44
N THR A 119 -1.47 14.58 -16.59
CA THR A 119 -2.57 14.79 -17.53
C THR A 119 -3.15 13.46 -18.00
N ALA A 120 -2.29 12.51 -18.41
CA ALA A 120 -2.73 11.17 -18.81
C ALA A 120 -3.47 10.44 -17.69
N MET A 121 -3.02 10.57 -16.43
CA MET A 121 -3.68 9.98 -15.27
C MET A 121 -5.04 10.64 -14.97
N GLU A 122 -5.15 11.96 -15.12
CA GLU A 122 -6.42 12.69 -14.93
C GLU A 122 -7.44 12.35 -16.01
N GLU A 123 -7.02 12.31 -17.27
CA GLU A 123 -7.85 11.87 -18.40
C GLU A 123 -8.33 10.43 -18.18
N TYR A 124 -7.41 9.52 -17.86
CA TYR A 124 -7.75 8.13 -17.57
C TYR A 124 -8.70 7.99 -16.37
N ALA A 125 -8.58 8.86 -15.36
CA ALA A 125 -9.47 8.85 -14.21
C ALA A 125 -10.88 9.39 -14.54
N ASN A 126 -10.99 10.30 -15.50
CA ASN A 126 -12.23 10.95 -15.93
C ASN A 126 -12.90 10.29 -17.13
N ASP A 127 -12.24 9.34 -17.78
CA ASP A 127 -12.80 8.54 -18.87
C ASP A 127 -14.04 7.77 -18.40
N ASP A 128 -15.16 8.01 -19.08
CA ASP A 128 -16.48 7.43 -18.80
C ASP A 128 -16.70 6.08 -19.48
N ASP A 129 -15.73 5.55 -20.22
CA ASP A 129 -15.85 4.27 -20.88
C ASP A 129 -16.24 3.13 -19.90
N SER A 130 -17.35 2.49 -20.24
CA SER A 130 -18.16 1.55 -19.43
C SER A 130 -17.50 0.21 -19.14
N SER A 131 -16.33 -0.05 -19.71
CA SER A 131 -15.59 -1.31 -19.58
C SER A 131 -14.89 -1.49 -18.22
N ARG A 132 -14.86 -0.46 -17.36
CA ARG A 132 -14.04 -0.46 -16.12
C ARG A 132 -14.84 -0.28 -14.83
N SER A 133 -14.35 -0.95 -13.78
CA SER A 133 -14.87 -0.81 -12.41
C SER A 133 -14.86 0.65 -11.95
N ILE A 134 -16.03 1.15 -11.59
CA ILE A 134 -16.26 2.49 -11.01
C ILE A 134 -15.34 2.72 -9.79
N ASP A 135 -15.08 1.68 -9.00
CA ASP A 135 -14.25 1.75 -7.80
C ASP A 135 -12.78 2.05 -8.09
N ALA A 136 -12.24 1.55 -9.20
CA ALA A 136 -10.84 1.78 -9.58
C ALA A 136 -10.61 3.26 -9.94
N ARG A 137 -11.53 3.85 -10.72
CA ARG A 137 -11.51 5.27 -11.10
C ARG A 137 -11.66 6.17 -9.88
N ALA A 138 -12.64 5.89 -9.00
CA ALA A 138 -12.85 6.66 -7.79
C ALA A 138 -11.65 6.63 -6.82
N VAL A 139 -10.88 5.54 -6.81
CA VAL A 139 -9.63 5.44 -6.03
C VAL A 139 -8.51 6.25 -6.68
N LEU A 140 -8.36 6.19 -8.01
CA LEU A 140 -7.35 6.99 -8.72
C LEU A 140 -7.60 8.50 -8.54
N LYS A 141 -8.85 8.97 -8.70
CA LYS A 141 -9.23 10.38 -8.45
C LYS A 141 -8.84 10.84 -7.04
N ARG A 142 -9.14 10.02 -6.03
CA ARG A 142 -8.77 10.30 -4.62
C ARG A 142 -7.26 10.37 -4.44
N ARG A 143 -6.51 9.48 -5.09
CA ARG A 143 -5.04 9.49 -5.05
C ARG A 143 -4.47 10.74 -5.70
N LEU A 144 -4.88 11.08 -6.92
CA LEU A 144 -4.43 12.30 -7.62
C LEU A 144 -4.72 13.56 -6.80
N LYS A 145 -5.90 13.61 -6.14
CA LYS A 145 -6.23 14.72 -5.23
C LYS A 145 -5.26 14.83 -4.05
N LYS A 146 -4.85 13.70 -3.46
CA LYS A 146 -3.87 13.66 -2.36
C LYS A 146 -2.46 14.02 -2.85
N ASP A 147 -2.07 13.54 -4.02
CA ASP A 147 -0.73 13.74 -4.59
C ASP A 147 -0.56 15.16 -5.20
N LYS A 148 -1.59 16.02 -5.21
CA LYS A 148 -1.55 17.36 -5.81
C LYS A 148 -0.43 18.23 -5.22
N THR A 149 -0.16 18.12 -3.91
CA THR A 149 0.94 18.84 -3.26
C THR A 149 2.30 18.34 -3.75
N LEU A 150 2.44 17.03 -4.00
CA LEU A 150 3.66 16.44 -4.57
C LEU A 150 3.86 16.87 -6.03
N LYS A 151 2.80 16.99 -6.82
CA LYS A 151 2.87 17.59 -8.17
C LYS A 151 3.46 18.99 -8.10
N THR A 152 2.89 19.86 -7.26
CA THR A 152 3.37 21.25 -7.11
C THR A 152 4.81 21.28 -6.62
N PHE A 153 5.17 20.45 -5.63
CA PHE A 153 6.53 20.32 -5.13
C PHE A 153 7.52 19.97 -6.26
N TRP A 154 7.24 18.89 -7.00
CA TRP A 154 8.17 18.43 -8.03
C TRP A 154 8.29 19.41 -9.20
N LEU A 155 7.20 20.06 -9.60
CA LEU A 155 7.22 21.05 -10.69
C LEU A 155 7.96 22.35 -10.31
N GLY A 156 8.06 22.67 -9.02
CA GLY A 156 8.84 23.80 -8.52
C GLY A 156 10.27 23.44 -8.11
N HIS A 157 10.64 22.16 -8.17
CA HIS A 157 11.96 21.70 -7.76
C HIS A 157 12.99 21.86 -8.88
N ARG A 158 14.26 22.13 -8.55
CA ARG A 158 15.38 22.25 -9.52
C ARG A 158 15.53 21.05 -10.47
N LEU A 159 15.08 19.88 -10.03
CA LEU A 159 15.14 18.64 -10.82
C LEU A 159 14.10 18.62 -11.95
N ALA A 160 13.06 19.47 -11.90
CA ALA A 160 12.07 19.58 -12.96
C ALA A 160 12.70 20.01 -14.29
N ASP A 161 13.69 20.89 -14.25
CA ASP A 161 14.35 21.45 -15.43
C ASP A 161 15.43 20.51 -16.01
N MET A 162 15.80 19.47 -15.26
CA MET A 162 16.75 18.46 -15.69
C MET A 162 16.13 17.56 -16.76
N LEU A 163 16.91 17.18 -17.77
CA LEU A 163 16.49 16.18 -18.74
C LEU A 163 16.21 14.85 -18.03
N LEU A 164 15.12 14.18 -18.42
CA LEU A 164 14.68 12.96 -17.75
C LEU A 164 15.75 11.84 -17.81
N ARG A 165 16.54 11.80 -18.88
CA ARG A 165 17.67 10.86 -19.04
C ARG A 165 18.81 11.08 -18.06
N ASP A 166 18.95 12.31 -17.53
CA ASP A 166 20.03 12.72 -16.64
C ASP A 166 19.61 12.58 -15.15
N VAL A 167 18.37 12.15 -14.89
CA VAL A 167 17.91 11.78 -13.55
C VAL A 167 18.49 10.41 -13.19
N THR A 168 19.72 10.43 -12.65
CA THR A 168 20.48 9.24 -12.27
C THR A 168 20.30 8.86 -10.80
N GLN A 169 20.87 7.74 -10.40
CA GLN A 169 20.96 7.35 -8.98
C GLN A 169 21.64 8.43 -8.15
N LEU A 170 22.79 8.95 -8.60
CA LEU A 170 23.54 9.99 -7.88
C LEU A 170 22.69 11.26 -7.68
N THR A 171 21.92 11.66 -8.70
CA THR A 171 21.01 12.80 -8.62
C THR A 171 19.97 12.62 -7.52
N LEU A 172 19.42 11.40 -7.37
CA LEU A 172 18.44 11.09 -6.33
C LEU A 172 19.07 10.93 -4.94
N GLU A 173 20.31 10.46 -4.85
CA GLU A 173 21.06 10.45 -3.59
C GLU A 173 21.31 11.87 -3.08
N GLN A 174 21.76 12.79 -3.95
CA GLN A 174 21.90 14.20 -3.62
C GLN A 174 20.57 14.82 -3.18
N PHE A 175 19.47 14.47 -3.85
CA PHE A 175 18.14 14.91 -3.43
C PHE A 175 17.82 14.42 -2.01
N ILE A 176 18.11 13.15 -1.68
CA ILE A 176 17.88 12.63 -0.32
C ILE A 176 18.67 13.43 0.71
N ASP A 177 19.94 13.70 0.43
CA ASP A 177 20.81 14.46 1.33
C ASP A 177 20.31 15.91 1.52
N GLU A 178 19.94 16.60 0.45
CA GLU A 178 19.34 17.95 0.50
C GLU A 178 18.04 17.98 1.31
N GLN A 179 17.23 16.92 1.24
CA GLN A 179 16.00 16.85 2.04
C GLN A 179 16.31 16.59 3.53
N ARG A 180 17.36 15.83 3.85
CA ARG A 180 17.81 15.63 5.24
C ARG A 180 18.38 16.93 5.83
N GLU A 181 19.13 17.70 5.05
CA GLU A 181 19.61 19.02 5.45
C GLU A 181 18.46 20.00 5.76
N GLN A 182 17.32 19.82 5.11
CA GLN A 182 16.08 20.57 5.38
C GLN A 182 15.21 19.95 6.49
N ASP A 183 15.75 19.00 7.25
CA ASP A 183 15.09 18.31 8.38
C ASP A 183 13.76 17.62 8.02
N TYR A 184 13.64 17.14 6.77
CA TYR A 184 12.48 16.32 6.39
C TYR A 184 12.59 14.92 6.99
N ALA A 185 11.50 14.45 7.60
CA ALA A 185 11.38 13.07 8.04
C ALA A 185 11.59 12.07 6.87
N GLU A 186 12.32 10.98 7.13
CA GLU A 186 12.67 9.92 6.17
C GLU A 186 11.46 9.41 5.36
N GLN A 187 10.32 9.21 6.03
CA GLN A 187 9.08 8.75 5.40
C GLN A 187 8.50 9.78 4.42
N THR A 188 8.70 11.07 4.68
CA THR A 188 8.31 12.16 3.77
C THR A 188 9.18 12.14 2.52
N ILE A 189 10.50 11.99 2.69
CA ILE A 189 11.45 11.85 1.57
C ILE A 189 11.07 10.65 0.70
N ARG A 190 10.79 9.51 1.33
CA ARG A 190 10.34 8.30 0.64
C ARG A 190 9.05 8.51 -0.15
N THR A 191 8.10 9.23 0.42
CA THR A 191 6.82 9.54 -0.24
C THR A 191 7.06 10.40 -1.49
N LYS A 192 7.94 11.41 -1.40
CA LYS A 192 8.35 12.22 -2.56
C LYS A 192 8.99 11.35 -3.65
N LEU A 193 9.92 10.47 -3.28
CA LEU A 193 10.58 9.55 -4.23
C LEU A 193 9.64 8.51 -4.84
N TYR A 194 8.64 8.03 -4.10
CA TYR A 194 7.65 7.09 -4.61
C TYR A 194 6.78 7.70 -5.72
N HIS A 195 6.57 9.03 -5.70
CA HIS A 195 5.93 9.75 -6.79
C HIS A 195 6.75 9.66 -8.09
N LEU A 196 8.07 9.89 -8.03
CA LEU A 196 8.97 9.71 -9.17
C LEU A 196 9.02 8.24 -9.63
N HIS A 197 9.02 7.29 -8.69
CA HIS A 197 8.94 5.88 -9.02
C HIS A 197 7.70 5.55 -9.86
N GLY A 198 6.55 6.17 -9.54
CA GLY A 198 5.30 6.06 -10.29
C GLY A 198 5.43 6.54 -11.74
N LEU A 199 6.01 7.73 -11.94
CA LEU A 199 6.30 8.28 -13.26
C LEU A 199 7.22 7.33 -14.06
N LEU A 200 8.36 6.95 -13.49
CA LEU A 200 9.36 6.13 -14.20
C LEU A 200 8.83 4.74 -14.53
N ARG A 201 7.99 4.16 -13.64
CA ARG A 201 7.27 2.92 -13.93
C ARG A 201 6.32 3.10 -15.12
N HIS A 202 5.59 4.21 -15.20
CA HIS A 202 4.69 4.49 -16.32
C HIS A 202 5.46 4.74 -17.61
N ALA A 203 6.55 5.50 -17.56
CA ALA A 203 7.41 5.77 -18.71
C ALA A 203 7.98 4.47 -19.31
N ARG A 204 8.42 3.54 -18.45
CA ARG A 204 8.98 2.25 -18.88
C ARG A 204 7.94 1.26 -19.40
N ALA A 205 6.74 1.22 -18.81
CA ALA A 205 5.76 0.20 -19.13
C ALA A 205 5.23 0.35 -20.57
N ALA A 206 5.09 -0.76 -21.30
CA ALA A 206 4.44 -0.76 -22.62
C ALA A 206 2.90 -0.80 -22.52
N SER A 207 2.40 -1.42 -21.45
CA SER A 207 0.99 -1.45 -21.08
C SER A 207 0.89 -1.61 -19.56
N LEU A 208 -0.18 -1.07 -18.96
CA LEU A 208 -0.46 -1.17 -17.54
C LEU A 208 -1.91 -1.63 -17.37
N PRO A 209 -2.18 -2.59 -16.45
CA PRO A 209 -3.55 -3.08 -16.23
C PRO A 209 -4.46 -2.03 -15.56
N ASP A 210 -3.91 -1.16 -14.71
CA ASP A 210 -4.67 -0.21 -13.86
C ASP A 210 -4.29 1.26 -14.09
N ALA A 211 -3.78 1.59 -15.28
CA ALA A 211 -3.30 2.93 -15.60
C ALA A 211 -3.36 3.18 -17.12
N PRO A 212 -3.26 4.43 -17.58
CA PRO A 212 -3.11 4.73 -19.01
C PRO A 212 -1.93 3.95 -19.59
N THR A 213 -2.03 3.64 -20.88
CA THR A 213 -0.99 2.95 -21.64
C THR A 213 0.34 3.64 -21.40
N GLY A 214 1.30 2.89 -20.84
CA GLY A 214 2.62 3.43 -20.58
C GLY A 214 3.36 3.77 -21.87
N TRP A 215 4.35 4.64 -21.77
CA TRP A 215 5.02 5.18 -22.95
C TRP A 215 5.95 4.19 -23.65
N GLY A 216 6.36 3.12 -22.94
CA GLY A 216 7.26 2.08 -23.45
C GLY A 216 8.70 2.57 -23.66
N TRP A 217 9.09 3.66 -23.01
CA TRP A 217 10.43 4.23 -23.15
C TRP A 217 11.49 3.34 -22.53
N ALA A 218 12.65 3.31 -23.17
CA ALA A 218 13.85 2.67 -22.65
C ALA A 218 14.50 3.55 -21.57
N ILE A 219 13.98 3.47 -20.34
CA ILE A 219 14.44 4.23 -19.18
C ILE A 219 14.56 3.33 -17.94
N ASP A 220 15.63 3.54 -17.19
CA ASP A 220 15.84 2.88 -15.90
C ASP A 220 15.15 3.62 -14.75
N ASN A 221 14.95 2.93 -13.64
CA ASN A 221 14.33 3.50 -12.44
C ASN A 221 15.32 3.47 -11.27
N PRO A 222 16.09 4.55 -11.06
CA PRO A 222 17.14 4.58 -10.04
C PRO A 222 16.62 4.75 -8.60
N VAL A 223 15.30 4.98 -8.41
CA VAL A 223 14.74 5.31 -7.09
C VAL A 223 15.07 4.26 -6.03
N LYS A 224 14.91 2.97 -6.36
CA LYS A 224 15.19 1.90 -5.40
C LYS A 224 16.67 1.85 -5.02
N ALA A 225 17.55 2.00 -6.00
CA ALA A 225 19.00 1.98 -5.78
C ALA A 225 19.44 3.17 -4.91
N ALA A 226 18.92 4.37 -5.18
CA ALA A 226 19.20 5.57 -4.38
C ALA A 226 18.71 5.43 -2.93
N CYS A 227 17.48 4.93 -2.72
CA CYS A 227 16.97 4.66 -1.38
C CYS A 227 17.82 3.65 -0.61
N GLN A 228 18.36 2.63 -1.29
CA GLN A 228 19.21 1.61 -0.67
C GLN A 228 20.60 2.16 -0.36
N ALA A 229 21.21 2.92 -1.28
CA ALA A 229 22.53 3.51 -1.10
C ALA A 229 22.59 4.54 0.03
N ARG A 230 21.50 5.28 0.27
CA ARG A 230 21.37 6.23 1.38
C ARG A 230 20.70 5.65 2.63
N GLU A 231 20.49 4.33 2.64
CA GLU A 231 19.86 3.60 3.74
C GLU A 231 18.58 4.30 4.25
N LEU A 232 17.77 4.80 3.32
CA LEU A 232 16.59 5.61 3.64
C LEU A 232 15.69 4.80 4.56
N GLN A 233 15.54 5.22 5.80
CA GLN A 233 14.93 4.39 6.85
C GLN A 233 13.41 4.37 6.69
N GLN A 234 12.77 3.27 7.11
CA GLN A 234 11.32 3.31 7.30
C GLN A 234 11.05 4.07 8.59
N SER A 235 9.98 4.87 8.65
CA SER A 235 9.55 5.42 9.93
C SER A 235 9.37 4.26 10.91
N GLU A 236 9.93 4.40 12.10
CA GLU A 236 9.63 3.46 13.17
C GLU A 236 8.13 3.47 13.44
N ASP A 237 7.57 2.27 13.61
CA ASP A 237 6.18 2.15 14.00
C ASP A 237 6.03 2.68 15.43
N ARG A 238 5.02 3.52 15.67
CA ARG A 238 4.78 4.12 16.99
C ARG A 238 4.26 3.06 17.96
N ASP A 239 4.97 2.83 19.07
CA ASP A 239 4.65 1.85 20.12
C ASP A 239 4.14 2.47 21.43
N ARG A 240 3.74 3.74 21.41
CA ARG A 240 3.26 4.45 22.60
C ARG A 240 1.97 3.83 23.16
N ARG A 241 2.03 3.32 24.40
CA ARG A 241 0.88 2.92 25.25
C ARG A 241 0.51 4.02 26.23
N LEU A 242 -0.74 4.07 26.71
CA LEU A 242 -1.12 5.03 27.75
C LEU A 242 -0.44 4.67 29.09
N GLU A 243 0.19 5.65 29.73
CA GLU A 243 0.78 5.47 31.05
C GLU A 243 -0.30 5.50 32.15
N PRO A 244 -0.06 4.87 33.32
CA PRO A 244 -1.00 4.91 34.43
C PRO A 244 -1.39 6.35 34.81
N GLY A 245 -2.70 6.63 34.82
CA GLY A 245 -3.25 7.94 35.17
C GLY A 245 -3.42 8.91 34.00
N GLU A 246 -2.75 8.71 32.85
CA GLU A 246 -2.93 9.59 31.67
C GLU A 246 -4.35 9.54 31.13
N GLU A 247 -4.94 8.34 31.09
CA GLU A 247 -6.32 8.14 30.63
C GLU A 247 -7.30 8.94 31.48
N ASN A 248 -7.20 8.84 32.80
CA ASN A 248 -8.07 9.56 33.72
C ASN A 248 -7.89 11.08 33.62
N ALA A 249 -6.65 11.56 33.56
CA ALA A 249 -6.37 12.99 33.41
C ALA A 249 -6.92 13.56 32.10
N LEU A 250 -6.81 12.82 30.99
CA LEU A 250 -7.41 13.19 29.70
C LEU A 250 -8.94 13.19 29.77
N LEU A 251 -9.54 12.19 30.43
CA LEU A 251 -10.98 12.09 30.62
C LEU A 251 -11.53 13.24 31.46
N ASP A 252 -10.80 13.69 32.48
CA ASP A 252 -11.18 14.83 33.31
C ASP A 252 -11.21 16.12 32.48
N VAL A 253 -10.17 16.34 31.67
CA VAL A 253 -10.10 17.47 30.73
C VAL A 253 -11.24 17.43 29.72
N PHE A 254 -11.52 16.27 29.13
CA PHE A 254 -12.62 16.11 28.17
C PHE A 254 -14.01 16.23 28.80
N THR A 255 -14.16 15.85 30.08
CA THR A 255 -15.38 16.06 30.84
C THR A 255 -15.62 17.55 31.08
N GLN A 256 -14.59 18.28 31.50
CA GLN A 256 -14.68 19.75 31.64
C GLN A 256 -15.00 20.45 30.29
N MET A 257 -14.42 19.99 29.18
CA MET A 257 -14.78 20.48 27.84
C MET A 257 -16.26 20.25 27.50
N HIS A 258 -16.78 19.08 27.83
CA HIS A 258 -18.17 18.70 27.61
C HIS A 258 -19.11 19.57 28.46
N ASP A 259 -18.88 19.62 29.76
CA ASP A 259 -19.75 20.31 30.72
C ASP A 259 -19.70 21.84 30.50
N GLY A 260 -18.51 22.37 30.21
CA GLY A 260 -18.34 23.77 29.85
C GLY A 260 -19.07 24.13 28.55
N GLN A 261 -19.17 23.21 27.59
CA GLN A 261 -19.93 23.41 26.35
C GLN A 261 -21.44 23.36 26.58
N LEU A 262 -21.93 22.48 27.46
CA LEU A 262 -23.36 22.47 27.86
C LEU A 262 -23.73 23.79 28.54
N ALA A 263 -22.94 24.22 29.54
CA ALA A 263 -23.18 25.49 30.22
C ALA A 263 -23.11 26.71 29.26
N ALA A 264 -22.27 26.66 28.24
CA ALA A 264 -22.17 27.72 27.23
C ALA A 264 -23.39 27.80 26.30
N GLN A 265 -24.11 26.69 26.08
CA GLN A 265 -25.36 26.71 25.30
C GLN A 265 -26.50 27.40 26.06
N ASP A 266 -26.53 27.24 27.38
CA ASP A 266 -27.59 27.82 28.24
C ASP A 266 -27.38 29.31 28.56
N THR A 267 -26.13 29.79 28.60
CA THR A 267 -25.81 31.11 29.15
C THR A 267 -25.55 32.21 28.10
N GLY A 268 -25.52 31.87 26.81
CA GLY A 268 -25.24 32.83 25.73
C GLY A 268 -23.78 33.31 25.68
N SER A 269 -23.05 32.89 24.63
CA SER A 269 -21.84 33.56 24.10
C SER A 269 -20.64 33.78 25.04
N LYS A 270 -20.23 32.75 25.82
CA LYS A 270 -18.86 32.76 26.38
C LYS A 270 -17.83 32.69 25.25
N LYS A 271 -16.79 33.54 25.26
CA LYS A 271 -15.72 33.50 24.23
C LYS A 271 -14.84 32.24 24.33
N HIS A 272 -14.64 31.74 25.55
CA HIS A 272 -13.84 30.56 25.83
C HIS A 272 -14.44 29.75 26.98
N ILE A 273 -14.18 28.46 26.98
CA ILE A 273 -14.39 27.52 28.07
C ILE A 273 -13.06 27.38 28.80
N GLU A 274 -13.06 27.62 30.10
CA GLU A 274 -11.90 27.44 30.97
C GLU A 274 -11.87 26.02 31.51
N ILE A 275 -10.71 25.38 31.41
CA ILE A 275 -10.47 24.01 31.86
C ILE A 275 -9.39 24.07 32.93
N ASN A 276 -9.74 23.62 34.12
CA ASN A 276 -8.85 23.57 35.27
C ASN A 276 -8.01 22.30 35.21
N ILE A 277 -6.69 22.49 35.28
CA ILE A 277 -5.73 21.40 35.30
C ILE A 277 -4.98 21.48 36.63
N PRO A 278 -5.04 20.43 37.48
CA PRO A 278 -4.37 20.45 38.78
C PRO A 278 -2.88 20.78 38.64
N GLY A 279 -2.43 21.82 39.37
CA GLY A 279 -1.03 22.23 39.39
C GLY A 279 -0.49 22.88 38.11
N LYS A 280 -1.37 23.26 37.15
CA LYS A 280 -0.97 23.89 35.88
C LYS A 280 -1.87 25.07 35.52
N SER A 281 -1.43 25.88 34.56
CA SER A 281 -2.22 26.99 34.04
C SER A 281 -3.52 26.49 33.40
N PRO A 282 -4.65 27.20 33.56
CA PRO A 282 -5.91 26.84 32.92
C PRO A 282 -5.77 26.79 31.41
N LEU A 283 -6.44 25.82 30.80
CA LEU A 283 -6.54 25.69 29.34
C LEU A 283 -7.82 26.37 28.86
N PHE A 284 -7.70 27.27 27.88
CA PHE A 284 -8.84 27.94 27.27
C PHE A 284 -9.16 27.36 25.90
N VAL A 285 -10.40 26.92 25.70
CA VAL A 285 -10.86 26.33 24.44
C VAL A 285 -12.09 27.08 23.93
N PRO A 286 -12.15 27.46 22.64
CA PRO A 286 -13.33 28.12 22.09
C PRO A 286 -14.54 27.15 22.12
N PRO A 287 -15.74 27.62 22.51
CA PRO A 287 -16.92 26.78 22.53
C PRO A 287 -17.28 26.30 21.12
N HIS A 288 -17.66 25.03 21.03
CA HIS A 288 -18.10 24.41 19.80
C HIS A 288 -18.85 23.12 20.11
N SER A 289 -19.91 22.83 19.35
CA SER A 289 -20.74 21.62 19.51
C SER A 289 -19.96 20.30 19.48
N SER A 290 -18.80 20.27 18.81
CA SER A 290 -17.92 19.09 18.80
C SER A 290 -17.35 18.70 20.16
N LEU A 291 -17.27 19.64 21.11
CA LEU A 291 -16.76 19.37 22.46
C LEU A 291 -17.67 18.41 23.24
N LEU A 292 -18.97 18.36 22.89
CA LEU A 292 -19.92 17.40 23.46
C LEU A 292 -19.57 15.94 23.13
N TYR A 293 -18.74 15.70 22.10
CA TYR A 293 -18.45 14.35 21.62
C TYR A 293 -17.01 13.90 21.89
N ILE A 294 -16.12 14.76 22.38
CA ILE A 294 -14.69 14.44 22.47
C ILE A 294 -14.40 13.33 23.48
N LYS A 295 -15.05 13.37 24.65
CA LYS A 295 -14.97 12.32 25.69
C LYS A 295 -15.42 10.97 25.15
N ALA A 296 -16.61 10.94 24.57
CA ALA A 296 -17.18 9.74 23.96
C ALA A 296 -16.30 9.19 22.83
N ALA A 297 -15.78 10.05 21.96
CA ALA A 297 -14.90 9.65 20.87
C ALA A 297 -13.56 9.09 21.36
N PHE A 298 -12.98 9.66 22.42
CA PHE A 298 -11.74 9.18 23.02
C PHE A 298 -11.92 7.77 23.60
N LEU A 299 -12.95 7.58 24.44
CA LEU A 299 -13.26 6.26 25.00
C LEU A 299 -13.57 5.23 23.89
N ALA A 300 -14.35 5.64 22.88
CA ALA A 300 -14.65 4.75 21.76
C ALA A 300 -13.41 4.35 20.96
N ALA A 301 -12.39 5.21 20.86
CA ALA A 301 -11.14 4.88 20.18
C ALA A 301 -10.35 3.79 20.94
N VAL A 302 -10.33 3.87 22.27
CA VAL A 302 -9.67 2.91 23.17
C VAL A 302 -10.43 1.57 23.24
N GLU A 303 -11.76 1.60 23.07
CA GLU A 303 -12.62 0.41 23.16
C GLU A 303 -12.79 -0.36 21.84
N SER A 304 -12.73 0.32 20.69
CA SER A 304 -13.17 -0.26 19.41
C SER A 304 -12.06 -0.82 18.52
N ALA A 305 -10.81 -0.40 18.73
CA ALA A 305 -9.67 -0.66 17.84
C ALA A 305 -9.91 -0.25 16.36
N MET A 306 -10.90 0.62 16.08
CA MET A 306 -11.24 1.04 14.72
C MET A 306 -10.20 2.01 14.13
N ARG A 307 -10.16 2.13 12.80
CA ARG A 307 -9.32 3.16 12.15
C ARG A 307 -9.95 4.53 12.42
N ARG A 308 -9.12 5.51 12.82
CA ARG A 308 -9.54 6.90 13.12
C ARG A 308 -10.61 7.42 12.14
N GLU A 309 -10.31 7.46 10.84
CA GLU A 309 -11.26 7.97 9.84
C GLU A 309 -12.59 7.21 9.83
N LYS A 310 -12.55 5.88 9.93
CA LYS A 310 -13.75 5.03 9.88
C LYS A 310 -14.60 5.14 11.13
N MET A 311 -13.98 5.38 12.28
CA MET A 311 -14.69 5.62 13.54
C MET A 311 -15.50 6.92 13.48
N PHE A 312 -14.92 8.00 12.95
CA PHE A 312 -15.61 9.30 12.81
C PHE A 312 -16.59 9.38 11.62
N GLU A 313 -16.52 8.42 10.69
CA GLU A 313 -17.51 8.25 9.62
C GLU A 313 -18.70 7.36 10.01
N MET A 314 -18.65 6.71 11.18
CA MET A 314 -19.68 5.80 11.65
C MET A 314 -21.01 6.53 11.84
N GLN A 315 -22.08 5.95 11.33
CA GLN A 315 -23.44 6.47 11.39
C GLN A 315 -24.31 5.60 12.30
N TRP A 316 -25.43 6.14 12.76
CA TRP A 316 -26.38 5.39 13.58
C TRP A 316 -27.02 4.21 12.85
N SER A 317 -27.18 4.29 11.52
CA SER A 317 -27.61 3.21 10.64
C SER A 317 -26.68 2.00 10.66
N TRP A 318 -25.45 2.17 11.14
CA TRP A 318 -24.47 1.09 11.28
C TRP A 318 -24.64 0.38 12.63
N ILE A 319 -25.37 0.94 13.59
CA ILE A 319 -25.52 0.36 14.92
C ILE A 319 -26.77 -0.52 14.96
N LEU A 320 -26.56 -1.84 15.04
CA LEU A 320 -27.63 -2.80 15.23
C LEU A 320 -27.78 -3.12 16.72
N TRP A 321 -28.86 -2.61 17.29
CA TRP A 321 -29.29 -2.97 18.64
C TRP A 321 -29.89 -4.38 18.65
N ARG A 322 -29.41 -5.20 19.57
CA ARG A 322 -29.93 -6.55 19.82
C ARG A 322 -30.83 -6.56 21.05
N PRO A 323 -31.69 -7.59 21.18
CA PRO A 323 -32.28 -7.93 22.47
C PRO A 323 -31.18 -8.03 23.54
N ASP A 324 -31.48 -7.64 24.78
CA ASP A 324 -30.57 -7.61 25.95
C ASP A 324 -29.54 -6.45 25.99
N HIS A 325 -29.88 -5.26 25.45
CA HIS A 325 -28.99 -4.08 25.47
C HIS A 325 -27.62 -4.30 24.81
N LYS A 326 -27.49 -5.33 23.98
CA LYS A 326 -26.30 -5.58 23.16
C LYS A 326 -26.35 -4.72 21.90
N ALA A 327 -25.19 -4.34 21.39
CA ALA A 327 -25.07 -3.61 20.13
C ALA A 327 -23.95 -4.22 19.30
N ASP A 328 -24.17 -4.25 17.99
CA ASP A 328 -23.12 -4.60 17.05
C ASP A 328 -23.03 -3.53 15.95
N ILE A 329 -21.82 -3.29 15.49
CA ILE A 329 -21.51 -2.35 14.41
C ILE A 329 -21.54 -3.12 13.09
N ILE A 330 -22.52 -2.83 12.26
CA ILE A 330 -22.63 -3.27 10.88
C ILE A 330 -21.71 -2.40 10.02
N ILE A 331 -20.74 -3.01 9.34
CA ILE A 331 -19.84 -2.29 8.45
C ILE A 331 -20.44 -2.28 7.05
N PRO A 332 -20.82 -1.13 6.43
CA PRO A 332 -21.48 -1.08 5.13
C PRO A 332 -20.78 -1.83 4.00
N SER A 333 -21.53 -2.35 3.03
CA SER A 333 -20.99 -3.09 1.88
C SER A 333 -19.95 -2.29 1.09
N GLN A 334 -20.13 -0.98 0.90
CA GLN A 334 -19.15 -0.17 0.16
C GLN A 334 -17.82 -0.04 0.93
N LEU A 335 -17.85 -0.26 2.24
CA LEU A 335 -16.69 -0.32 3.10
C LEU A 335 -16.17 -1.76 3.28
N ARG A 336 -16.84 -2.76 2.71
CA ARG A 336 -16.40 -4.16 2.66
C ARG A 336 -15.84 -4.44 1.27
N GLY A 337 -14.56 -4.76 1.17
CA GLY A 337 -13.95 -5.09 -0.13
C GLY A 337 -12.53 -5.62 -0.01
N PRO A 338 -11.89 -6.03 -1.12
CA PRO A 338 -10.51 -6.54 -1.11
C PRO A 338 -9.52 -5.54 -0.50
N LYS A 339 -9.77 -4.24 -0.70
CA LYS A 339 -9.01 -3.12 -0.14
C LYS A 339 -9.27 -2.89 1.36
N ASN A 340 -10.45 -3.27 1.85
CA ASN A 340 -10.86 -3.25 3.26
C ASN A 340 -10.89 -4.65 3.91
N LYS A 341 -10.15 -5.60 3.33
CA LYS A 341 -9.37 -6.63 4.03
C LYS A 341 -10.15 -7.56 4.97
N ARG A 342 -11.31 -8.06 4.54
CA ARG A 342 -12.09 -9.02 5.34
C ARG A 342 -12.33 -8.46 6.76
N VAL A 343 -12.70 -7.18 6.90
CA VAL A 343 -13.37 -6.74 8.12
C VAL A 343 -14.69 -7.54 8.19
N PRO A 344 -15.07 -8.12 9.35
CA PRO A 344 -16.34 -8.81 9.44
C PRO A 344 -17.48 -7.85 9.11
N SER A 345 -18.56 -8.38 8.54
CA SER A 345 -19.77 -7.59 8.25
C SER A 345 -20.39 -6.99 9.52
N ARG A 346 -20.07 -7.57 10.68
CA ARG A 346 -20.57 -7.22 12.00
C ARG A 346 -19.42 -7.30 13.01
N LEU A 347 -19.24 -6.25 13.79
CA LEU A 347 -18.33 -6.20 14.94
C LEU A 347 -19.16 -6.07 16.21
N ALA A 348 -18.91 -6.92 17.21
CA ALA A 348 -19.55 -6.75 18.51
C ALA A 348 -18.99 -5.50 19.19
N ALA A 349 -19.86 -4.60 19.66
CA ALA A 349 -19.41 -3.48 20.48
C ALA A 349 -19.02 -3.99 21.86
N SER A 350 -17.90 -3.53 22.43
CA SER A 350 -17.51 -3.83 23.80
C SER A 350 -18.54 -3.27 24.81
N PRO A 351 -18.56 -3.73 26.08
CA PRO A 351 -19.42 -3.14 27.10
C PRO A 351 -19.27 -1.61 27.23
N GLY A 352 -18.03 -1.11 27.22
CA GLY A 352 -17.74 0.32 27.28
C GLY A 352 -18.29 1.06 26.05
N LEU A 353 -18.06 0.51 24.85
CA LEU A 353 -18.55 1.11 23.61
C LEU A 353 -20.08 1.15 23.54
N ARG A 354 -20.76 0.11 24.06
CA ARG A 354 -22.23 0.08 24.15
C ARG A 354 -22.77 1.18 25.05
N ARG A 355 -22.14 1.39 26.21
CA ARG A 355 -22.52 2.47 27.13
C ARG A 355 -22.42 3.83 26.43
N ILE A 356 -21.33 4.09 25.72
CA ILE A 356 -21.14 5.33 24.96
C ILE A 356 -22.25 5.52 23.91
N PHE A 357 -22.60 4.46 23.18
CA PHE A 357 -23.69 4.55 22.20
C PHE A 357 -25.04 4.85 22.85
N LEU A 358 -25.33 4.29 24.02
CA LEU A 358 -26.56 4.57 24.76
C LEU A 358 -26.59 6.01 25.28
N GLU A 359 -25.49 6.49 25.87
CA GLU A 359 -25.36 7.86 26.36
C GLU A 359 -25.55 8.89 25.24
N LEU A 360 -25.00 8.63 24.04
CA LEU A 360 -25.13 9.53 22.89
C LEU A 360 -26.46 9.42 22.15
N ASN A 361 -27.12 8.26 22.16
CA ASN A 361 -28.39 8.04 21.49
C ASN A 361 -29.60 8.45 22.35
N GLY A 362 -29.42 8.46 23.67
CA GLY A 362 -30.51 8.56 24.63
C GLY A 362 -31.23 7.23 24.79
N THR A 363 -31.90 7.08 25.94
CA THR A 363 -32.65 5.90 26.32
C THR A 363 -34.11 6.22 26.65
N ASP A 364 -34.99 5.24 26.43
CA ASP A 364 -36.36 5.27 26.93
C ASP A 364 -36.42 5.03 28.46
N GLU A 365 -37.63 5.05 29.01
CA GLU A 365 -37.91 4.80 30.43
C GLU A 365 -37.46 3.40 30.91
N HIS A 366 -37.24 2.46 29.99
CA HIS A 366 -36.77 1.10 30.25
C HIS A 366 -35.26 0.93 30.01
N GLY A 367 -34.52 2.03 29.79
CA GLY A 367 -33.08 2.00 29.54
C GLY A 367 -32.68 1.42 28.17
N ARG A 368 -33.63 1.36 27.22
CA ARG A 368 -33.39 0.88 25.84
C ARG A 368 -33.05 2.07 24.95
N PRO A 369 -32.23 1.90 23.91
CA PRO A 369 -31.91 2.98 22.97
C PRO A 369 -33.17 3.53 22.31
N ILE A 370 -33.31 4.85 22.28
CA ILE A 370 -34.38 5.52 21.53
C ILE A 370 -34.25 5.17 20.04
N ALA A 371 -35.35 4.73 19.41
CA ALA A 371 -35.36 4.35 18.01
C ALA A 371 -35.15 5.56 17.09
N ARG A 372 -34.05 5.58 16.33
CA ARG A 372 -33.82 6.56 15.26
C ARG A 372 -34.50 6.11 13.97
N ILE A 373 -35.22 7.00 13.29
CA ILE A 373 -35.99 6.73 12.07
C ILE A 373 -35.67 7.79 11.02
N GLY A 374 -35.68 7.42 9.74
CA GLY A 374 -35.45 8.35 8.62
C GLY A 374 -34.03 8.94 8.65
N GLU A 375 -33.92 10.24 8.41
CA GLU A 375 -32.64 10.97 8.28
C GLU A 375 -31.75 10.87 9.53
N ALA A 376 -32.34 10.71 10.72
CA ALA A 376 -31.61 10.56 11.97
C ALA A 376 -30.71 9.31 12.01
N GLN A 377 -30.98 8.31 11.17
CA GLN A 377 -30.12 7.12 11.06
C GLN A 377 -28.81 7.42 10.32
N ASP A 378 -28.81 8.37 9.39
CA ASP A 378 -27.64 8.72 8.58
C ASP A 378 -26.72 9.74 9.26
N GLU A 379 -27.13 10.26 10.41
CA GLU A 379 -26.31 11.10 11.26
C GLU A 379 -25.08 10.34 11.77
N LYS A 380 -23.97 11.06 11.89
CA LYS A 380 -22.73 10.51 12.46
C LYS A 380 -22.89 10.31 13.96
N VAL A 381 -22.34 9.20 14.47
CA VAL A 381 -22.37 8.87 15.90
C VAL A 381 -21.73 9.97 16.76
N PHE A 382 -20.61 10.55 16.29
CA PHE A 382 -19.90 11.63 16.98
C PHE A 382 -20.28 13.04 16.46
N GLY A 383 -21.46 13.17 15.84
CA GLY A 383 -22.01 14.44 15.37
C GLY A 383 -21.03 15.28 14.54
N PRO A 384 -20.79 16.56 14.90
CA PRO A 384 -19.93 17.48 14.15
C PRO A 384 -18.43 17.29 14.44
N LEU A 385 -18.03 16.36 15.32
CA LEU A 385 -16.63 16.13 15.65
C LEU A 385 -15.90 15.43 14.50
N LEU A 386 -15.02 16.17 13.83
CA LEU A 386 -14.16 15.65 12.76
C LEU A 386 -12.89 15.00 13.34
N ALA A 387 -12.37 13.98 12.66
CA ALA A 387 -11.17 13.25 13.07
C ALA A 387 -9.95 14.15 13.33
N ASP A 388 -9.70 15.13 12.47
CA ASP A 388 -8.57 16.05 12.64
C ASP A 388 -8.79 17.02 13.79
N ARG A 389 -10.04 17.42 14.05
CA ARG A 389 -10.36 18.25 15.21
C ARG A 389 -10.17 17.47 16.51
N ALA A 390 -10.62 16.22 16.56
CA ALA A 390 -10.39 15.34 17.71
C ALA A 390 -8.89 15.14 17.98
N GLY A 391 -8.11 14.93 16.91
CA GLY A 391 -6.64 14.89 17.00
C GLY A 391 -6.04 16.16 17.59
N ARG A 392 -6.47 17.35 17.13
CA ARG A 392 -6.01 18.63 17.68
C ARG A 392 -6.41 18.82 19.15
N LEU A 393 -7.66 18.52 19.52
CA LEU A 393 -8.12 18.61 20.90
C LEU A 393 -7.32 17.69 21.83
N LEU A 394 -7.02 16.47 21.38
CA LEU A 394 -6.13 15.55 22.10
C LEU A 394 -4.73 16.16 22.28
N GLN A 395 -4.12 16.72 21.22
CA GLN A 395 -2.81 17.38 21.34
C GLN A 395 -2.85 18.57 22.30
N THR A 396 -3.91 19.38 22.26
CA THR A 396 -4.08 20.51 23.18
C THR A 396 -4.18 20.04 24.63
N ALA A 397 -4.97 19.00 24.90
CA ALA A 397 -5.08 18.40 26.23
C ALA A 397 -3.74 17.78 26.67
N CYS A 398 -3.05 17.05 25.79
CA CYS A 398 -1.75 16.46 26.09
C CYS A 398 -0.71 17.53 26.42
N ALA A 399 -0.62 18.61 25.63
CA ALA A 399 0.29 19.72 25.89
C ALA A 399 0.03 20.37 27.26
N ALA A 400 -1.24 20.60 27.60
CA ALA A 400 -1.62 21.17 28.87
C ALA A 400 -1.34 20.21 30.05
N LEU A 401 -1.52 18.90 29.85
CA LEU A 401 -1.21 17.86 30.83
C LEU A 401 0.28 17.47 30.87
N GLY A 402 1.11 17.97 29.95
CA GLY A 402 2.53 17.57 29.84
C GLY A 402 2.73 16.13 29.35
N ILE A 403 1.72 15.54 28.71
CA ILE A 403 1.80 14.20 28.10
C ILE A 403 2.57 14.34 26.79
N SER A 404 3.72 13.69 26.69
CA SER A 404 4.56 13.74 25.50
C SER A 404 4.20 12.65 24.51
N ASN A 405 4.20 13.00 23.22
CA ASN A 405 4.22 12.06 22.11
C ASN A 405 3.03 11.06 22.08
N LEU A 406 1.82 11.48 22.47
CA LEU A 406 0.58 10.70 22.31
C LEU A 406 -0.24 11.23 21.13
N HIS A 407 -0.59 10.39 20.16
CA HIS A 407 -1.44 10.73 19.03
C HIS A 407 -2.72 9.91 19.00
N TRP A 408 -3.74 10.39 18.29
CA TRP A 408 -5.03 9.68 18.20
C TRP A 408 -4.89 8.25 17.65
N HIS A 409 -3.94 8.03 16.73
CA HIS A 409 -3.72 6.69 16.18
C HIS A 409 -3.14 5.73 17.22
N ASP A 410 -2.44 6.22 18.23
CA ASP A 410 -1.90 5.42 19.32
C ASP A 410 -3.02 4.81 20.18
N LEU A 411 -4.21 5.45 20.24
CA LEU A 411 -5.39 4.88 20.94
C LEU A 411 -5.87 3.57 20.30
N ARG A 412 -5.72 3.42 18.98
CA ARG A 412 -5.99 2.15 18.29
C ARG A 412 -4.96 1.09 18.66
N HIS A 413 -3.70 1.48 18.87
CA HIS A 413 -2.63 0.60 19.33
C HIS A 413 -2.90 0.16 20.78
N GLU A 414 -3.29 1.09 21.64
CA GLU A 414 -3.72 0.81 23.01
C GLU A 414 -4.90 -0.17 23.03
N ALA A 415 -5.94 0.06 22.22
CA ALA A 415 -7.08 -0.85 22.10
C ALA A 415 -6.66 -2.28 21.69
N CYS A 416 -5.76 -2.41 20.71
CA CYS A 416 -5.24 -3.72 20.29
C CYS A 416 -4.40 -4.38 21.40
N SER A 417 -3.63 -3.58 22.15
CA SER A 417 -2.81 -4.05 23.25
C SER A 417 -3.68 -4.55 24.41
N ARG A 418 -4.74 -3.81 24.80
CA ARG A 418 -5.71 -4.25 25.80
C ARG A 418 -6.38 -5.57 25.44
N LEU A 419 -6.73 -5.77 24.17
CA LEU A 419 -7.27 -7.06 23.71
C LEU A 419 -6.24 -8.19 23.86
N ALA A 420 -4.97 -7.92 23.56
CA ALA A 420 -3.89 -8.89 23.77
C ALA A 420 -3.67 -9.20 25.25
N ASP A 421 -3.70 -8.17 26.12
CA ASP A 421 -3.59 -8.29 27.57
C ASP A 421 -4.75 -9.14 28.14
N LEU A 422 -5.95 -9.02 27.54
CA LEU A 422 -7.12 -9.87 27.83
C LEU A 422 -7.02 -11.30 27.25
N GLY A 423 -5.89 -11.66 26.64
CA GLY A 423 -5.62 -13.01 26.11
C GLY A 423 -6.22 -13.30 24.74
N TRP A 424 -6.70 -12.29 24.00
CA TRP A 424 -7.23 -12.50 22.65
C TRP A 424 -6.14 -12.96 21.70
N SER A 425 -6.46 -13.92 20.83
CA SER A 425 -5.51 -14.37 19.82
C SER A 425 -5.26 -13.30 18.77
N VAL A 426 -4.07 -13.34 18.17
CA VAL A 426 -3.65 -12.42 17.10
C VAL A 426 -4.65 -12.38 15.96
N PHE A 427 -5.24 -13.52 15.61
CA PHE A 427 -6.25 -13.64 14.56
C PHE A 427 -7.57 -12.97 14.95
N GLN A 428 -8.00 -13.07 16.21
CA GLN A 428 -9.18 -12.38 16.70
C GLN A 428 -8.96 -10.86 16.70
N ILE A 429 -7.81 -10.40 17.21
CA ILE A 429 -7.42 -8.98 17.19
C ILE A 429 -7.34 -8.47 15.75
N GLN A 430 -6.76 -9.24 14.83
CA GLN A 430 -6.70 -8.89 13.40
C GLN A 430 -8.10 -8.66 12.82
N ARG A 431 -9.04 -9.54 13.16
CA ARG A 431 -10.41 -9.51 12.66
C ARG A 431 -11.17 -8.31 13.20
N VAL A 432 -11.02 -7.99 14.49
CA VAL A 432 -11.66 -6.83 15.14
C VAL A 432 -11.07 -5.51 14.62
N SER A 433 -9.75 -5.40 14.60
CA SER A 433 -9.05 -4.17 14.20
C SER A 433 -9.00 -3.95 12.68
N GLY A 434 -9.20 -4.99 11.86
CA GLY A 434 -9.20 -4.90 10.39
C GLY A 434 -7.82 -4.72 9.75
N HIS A 435 -6.78 -5.39 10.29
CA HIS A 435 -5.43 -5.39 9.73
C HIS A 435 -5.29 -6.38 8.55
N LYS A 436 -4.55 -5.98 7.49
CA LYS A 436 -4.32 -6.85 6.30
C LYS A 436 -3.36 -7.99 6.61
N SER A 437 -2.28 -7.64 7.29
CA SER A 437 -1.15 -8.50 7.55
C SER A 437 -1.04 -8.72 9.05
N ILE A 438 -0.80 -9.96 9.43
CA ILE A 438 -0.50 -10.36 10.80
C ILE A 438 0.84 -9.76 11.24
N LEU A 439 1.77 -9.52 10.30
CA LEU A 439 3.06 -8.88 10.61
C LEU A 439 2.90 -7.50 11.26
N SER A 440 1.86 -6.75 10.87
CA SER A 440 1.54 -5.45 11.49
C SER A 440 1.00 -5.56 12.92
N LEU A 441 0.66 -6.78 13.37
CA LEU A 441 0.18 -7.08 14.72
C LEU A 441 1.23 -7.77 15.59
N LYS A 442 2.39 -8.15 15.03
CA LYS A 442 3.44 -8.89 15.74
C LYS A 442 3.87 -8.20 17.05
N ARG A 443 3.84 -6.87 17.05
CA ARG A 443 4.11 -6.00 18.20
C ARG A 443 3.14 -6.15 19.40
N TYR A 444 1.89 -6.57 19.19
CA TYR A 444 0.96 -6.81 20.31
C TYR A 444 1.07 -8.23 20.88
N THR A 445 2.00 -9.03 20.35
CA THR A 445 2.16 -10.45 20.69
C THR A 445 3.41 -10.71 21.50
N HIS A 446 3.95 -9.67 22.14
CA HIS A 446 4.93 -9.83 23.21
C HIS A 446 4.23 -10.46 24.40
N ILE A 447 3.98 -11.77 24.27
CA ILE A 447 3.67 -12.65 25.36
C ILE A 447 4.94 -12.62 26.23
N ALA A 448 4.93 -11.81 27.29
CA ALA A 448 5.92 -11.94 28.35
C ALA A 448 5.87 -13.41 28.82
N THR A 449 7.01 -14.06 29.02
CA THR A 449 7.06 -15.46 29.43
C THR A 449 6.23 -15.69 30.71
N ASP A 450 6.15 -14.66 31.57
CA ASP A 450 5.32 -14.61 32.77
C ASP A 450 3.80 -14.69 32.48
N SER A 451 3.32 -14.10 31.37
CA SER A 451 1.90 -14.16 31.01
C SER A 451 1.46 -15.52 30.48
N ILE A 452 2.42 -16.39 30.11
CA ILE A 452 2.17 -17.80 29.81
C ILE A 452 1.88 -18.55 31.11
N HIS A 453 2.66 -18.29 32.16
CA HIS A 453 2.46 -18.89 33.48
C HIS A 453 1.11 -18.48 34.08
N ASP A 454 0.78 -17.18 34.07
CA ASP A 454 -0.54 -16.68 34.51
C ASP A 454 -1.71 -17.31 33.74
N ARG A 455 -1.50 -17.62 32.45
CA ARG A 455 -2.52 -18.26 31.63
C ARG A 455 -2.72 -19.72 32.00
N PHE A 456 -1.64 -20.47 32.22
CA PHE A 456 -1.74 -21.84 32.71
C PHE A 456 -2.40 -21.89 34.08
N GLU A 457 -2.03 -20.98 34.99
CA GLU A 457 -2.64 -20.87 36.32
C GLU A 457 -4.13 -20.49 36.25
N ARG A 458 -4.54 -19.60 35.33
CA ARG A 458 -5.96 -19.30 35.08
C ARG A 458 -6.73 -20.47 34.49
N ASP A 459 -6.15 -21.19 33.52
CA ASP A 459 -6.78 -22.34 32.88
C ASP A 459 -6.97 -23.48 33.91
N GLU A 460 -6.00 -23.65 34.84
CA GLU A 460 -6.12 -24.54 36.00
C GLU A 460 -7.20 -24.05 37.00
N ALA A 461 -7.25 -22.76 37.30
CA ALA A 461 -8.22 -22.17 38.24
C ALA A 461 -9.67 -22.15 37.71
N THR A 462 -9.87 -22.04 36.40
CA THR A 462 -11.20 -22.05 35.77
C THR A 462 -11.70 -23.43 35.40
N GLY A 463 -10.88 -24.48 35.55
CA GLY A 463 -11.22 -25.84 35.14
C GLY A 463 -11.57 -25.95 33.65
N ALA A 464 -11.01 -25.05 32.83
CA ALA A 464 -11.31 -24.98 31.42
C ALA A 464 -10.80 -26.24 30.73
N ALA A 465 -11.68 -27.21 30.49
CA ALA A 465 -11.36 -28.36 29.67
C ALA A 465 -10.80 -27.87 28.33
N PRO A 466 -9.70 -28.46 27.82
CA PRO A 466 -9.16 -28.09 26.53
C PRO A 466 -10.29 -28.11 25.50
N PRO A 467 -10.32 -27.14 24.56
CA PRO A 467 -11.37 -27.10 23.56
C PRO A 467 -11.48 -28.48 22.92
N PRO A 468 -12.69 -29.05 22.80
CA PRO A 468 -12.85 -30.39 22.25
C PRO A 468 -12.13 -30.42 20.89
N PRO A 469 -11.34 -31.47 20.60
CA PRO A 469 -10.70 -31.58 19.30
C PRO A 469 -11.79 -31.41 18.25
N VAL A 470 -11.55 -30.49 17.31
CA VAL A 470 -12.44 -30.27 16.17
C VAL A 470 -12.77 -31.66 15.62
N PRO A 471 -14.06 -32.05 15.46
CA PRO A 471 -14.40 -33.38 14.98
C PRO A 471 -13.95 -33.49 13.52
N GLU A 472 -12.69 -33.88 13.32
CA GLU A 472 -12.21 -34.42 12.07
C GLU A 472 -12.95 -35.76 11.94
N SER A 473 -13.82 -35.87 10.94
CA SER A 473 -14.55 -37.10 10.70
C SER A 473 -13.51 -38.23 10.58
N ALA A 474 -13.58 -39.20 11.49
CA ALA A 474 -12.65 -40.32 11.58
C ALA A 474 -12.31 -41.01 10.23
N PRO A 475 -13.21 -41.08 9.22
CA PRO A 475 -12.85 -41.68 7.93
C PRO A 475 -11.82 -40.87 7.12
N ALA A 476 -11.74 -39.54 7.32
CA ALA A 476 -10.88 -38.66 6.52
C ALA A 476 -9.43 -38.62 7.04
N ALA A 477 -9.23 -38.75 8.35
CA ALA A 477 -7.91 -38.82 8.97
C ALA A 477 -7.21 -40.15 8.69
N GLU A 478 -7.97 -41.26 8.75
CA GLU A 478 -7.46 -42.61 8.46
C GLU A 478 -7.07 -42.75 6.98
N ALA A 479 -7.90 -42.23 6.06
CA ALA A 479 -7.61 -42.22 4.63
C ALA A 479 -6.35 -41.38 4.28
N ARG A 480 -6.12 -40.27 4.99
CA ARG A 480 -4.90 -39.46 4.83
C ARG A 480 -3.65 -40.14 5.37
N LYS A 481 -3.76 -40.81 6.53
CA LYS A 481 -2.67 -41.63 7.07
C LYS A 481 -2.30 -42.78 6.12
N GLN A 482 -3.29 -43.50 5.62
CA GLN A 482 -3.08 -44.61 4.68
C GLN A 482 -2.50 -44.12 3.35
N ALA A 483 -2.97 -42.98 2.83
CA ALA A 483 -2.40 -42.37 1.63
C ALA A 483 -0.96 -41.88 1.83
N ALA A 484 -0.61 -41.37 3.03
CA ALA A 484 0.75 -40.96 3.35
C ALA A 484 1.71 -42.15 3.50
N ILE A 485 1.25 -43.26 4.11
CA ILE A 485 2.02 -44.50 4.24
C ILE A 485 2.26 -45.13 2.86
N ALA A 486 1.22 -45.22 2.01
CA ALA A 486 1.35 -45.75 0.65
C ALA A 486 2.28 -44.88 -0.24
N ALA A 487 2.33 -43.56 -0.01
CA ALA A 487 3.25 -42.67 -0.71
C ALA A 487 4.72 -42.85 -0.27
N LEU A 488 4.95 -43.30 0.97
CA LEU A 488 6.28 -43.60 1.51
C LEU A 488 6.79 -44.98 1.04
N GLU A 489 5.90 -45.97 0.90
CA GLU A 489 6.24 -47.33 0.43
C GLU A 489 6.46 -47.42 -1.09
N GLY A 490 6.02 -46.42 -1.86
CA GLY A 490 6.14 -46.38 -3.33
C GLY A 490 7.41 -45.69 -3.87
N LEU A 491 8.31 -45.21 -3.01
CA LEU A 491 9.53 -44.54 -3.43
C LEU A 491 10.65 -45.58 -3.69
N PRO A 492 11.24 -45.65 -4.90
CA PRO A 492 12.38 -46.55 -5.14
C PRO A 492 13.57 -46.12 -4.28
N GLU A 493 14.19 -47.08 -3.58
CA GLU A 493 15.40 -46.86 -2.79
C GLU A 493 16.47 -46.15 -3.62
N GLN A 494 16.87 -44.95 -3.19
CA GLN A 494 18.02 -44.28 -3.77
C GLN A 494 19.31 -44.95 -3.27
N PRO A 495 20.26 -45.27 -4.16
CA PRO A 495 21.54 -45.81 -3.73
C PRO A 495 22.33 -44.77 -2.90
N PRO A 496 23.17 -45.22 -1.95
CA PRO A 496 23.82 -44.34 -0.99
C PRO A 496 24.74 -43.32 -1.67
N ALA A 497 24.58 -42.06 -1.30
CA ALA A 497 25.37 -40.95 -1.80
C ALA A 497 26.84 -41.06 -1.32
N THR A 498 27.76 -41.21 -2.28
CA THR A 498 29.21 -41.07 -2.06
C THR A 498 29.54 -39.65 -1.59
N VAL A 499 30.09 -39.54 -0.38
CA VAL A 499 30.59 -38.30 0.22
C VAL A 499 31.88 -37.87 -0.50
N ALA A 500 31.82 -36.84 -1.33
CA ALA A 500 33.00 -36.19 -1.90
C ALA A 500 33.50 -35.10 -0.94
N ALA A 501 34.74 -35.26 -0.47
CA ALA A 501 35.43 -34.32 0.40
C ALA A 501 35.62 -32.94 -0.28
N THR A 502 35.26 -31.88 0.43
CA THR A 502 35.45 -30.49 0.02
C THR A 502 36.87 -30.03 0.35
N PRO A 503 37.61 -29.35 -0.54
CA PRO A 503 38.95 -28.83 -0.22
C PRO A 503 38.86 -27.52 0.59
N PRO A 504 39.89 -27.20 1.41
CA PRO A 504 39.87 -26.02 2.27
C PRO A 504 40.11 -24.72 1.49
N THR A 505 39.37 -23.67 1.88
CA THR A 505 39.44 -22.30 1.38
C THR A 505 40.76 -21.59 1.75
N PRO A 506 41.36 -20.78 0.86
CA PRO A 506 42.56 -20.01 1.21
C PRO A 506 42.23 -18.75 2.02
N ARG A 507 43.06 -18.49 3.03
CA ARG A 507 43.01 -17.34 3.94
C ARG A 507 43.31 -16.01 3.22
N SER A 508 42.57 -14.96 3.59
CA SER A 508 42.77 -13.56 3.17
C SER A 508 44.12 -12.99 3.64
N PRO A 509 44.80 -12.14 2.84
CA PRO A 509 46.04 -11.50 3.26
C PRO A 509 45.76 -10.24 4.10
N HIS A 510 46.35 -10.19 5.30
CA HIS A 510 46.44 -8.99 6.13
C HIS A 510 47.33 -7.92 5.48
N LEU A 511 46.86 -6.68 5.52
CA LEU A 511 47.62 -5.45 5.23
C LEU A 511 48.86 -5.36 6.15
N ARG A 512 50.04 -5.20 5.53
CA ARG A 512 51.25 -4.69 6.20
C ARG A 512 51.23 -3.17 6.18
N LEU A 513 51.19 -2.57 7.36
CA LEU A 513 51.72 -1.22 7.61
C LEU A 513 53.25 -1.34 7.71
N VAL A 514 53.98 -0.48 7.00
CA VAL A 514 55.39 -0.16 7.29
C VAL A 514 55.55 1.35 7.15
N ALA A 515 56.27 1.94 8.11
CA ALA A 515 56.69 3.33 8.20
C ALA A 515 57.66 3.74 7.07
#